data_AF-A0A357NE55-F1
#
_entry.id   AF-A0A357NE55-F1
#
_cell.length_a   1.000
_cell.length_b   1.000
_cell.length_c   1.000
_cell.angle_alpha   90.00
_cell.angle_beta   90.00
_cell.angle_gamma   90.00
#
_symmetry.space_group_name_H-M   'P 1'
#
loop_
_entity.id
_entity.type
_entity.pdbx_description
1 polymer ?
#
loop_
_entity_poly.entity_id
_entity_poly.type
_entity_poly.pdbx_seq_one_letter_code
_entity_poly.pdbx_strand_id
1 'polypeptide(L)'
;MSGSLEKPDAQGRLTVTQGHVKGYPVDLIELDAVAQQGLMTVNSFELRQGQGFMRARGTWAADDVLALEVGGSNLDAGFVAALLPEPQPVKGTINFTAQVAGTTQHPQAAVSIEIKTGSWANAEFDSLYALAVLENDIIKLNQIMLIKGPYKASAYGKVPLAALTKKGREEPNSAAGMDIRLQLEQADLSILPLLSQDVAWAVGQTHGQVHIGGNLYQPLIEGKFTITDGTVKFRALNKPVEHVNVDLQFAGDQIRLLTFNGQMGGGSYTGGGSAALNGFSLTDLHLTLNLDKLYVNSKYYVGPLEGAFTLESGARGIPVLKGGLNIANTEIIPPLFWPETNNALPNVRLDVEIQVDKNVRLRSPGIYDMYVKGKVKAQGSLLHPITSGKLTVVRGSLQYLGTSFKITEGAADFTQYDSFLPSVQLTAETRTLDTKIHLQVTGPLSQMNFSLTSEPALSQQQIITLLTLRSRGDGGSSGGNQLATLLNEGLQFTFVQRAEKVFENFLGLDEFHIVRSQNEKVTDREMYNLEVGKFISDKMFIGYTMGIDQEERIFSFRYDITSRFSLDGQWDDKRDRRIGASARFYF
;
A
#
# COMPACT_ATOMS: atom_id res chain seq x y z
N MET A 1 48.89 -4.43 -22.41
CA MET A 1 47.67 -4.78 -23.17
C MET A 1 47.97 -4.57 -24.65
N SER A 2 47.51 -5.46 -25.50
CA SER A 2 47.59 -5.40 -26.97
C SER A 2 46.29 -5.94 -27.56
N GLY A 3 46.12 -5.95 -28.89
CA GLY A 3 44.90 -6.49 -29.52
C GLY A 3 43.83 -5.44 -29.82
N SER A 4 42.69 -5.91 -30.33
CA SER A 4 41.55 -5.06 -30.73
C SER A 4 40.55 -4.91 -29.59
N LEU A 5 39.64 -3.92 -29.68
CA LEU A 5 38.59 -3.73 -28.66
C LEU A 5 37.67 -4.96 -28.51
N GLU A 6 37.51 -5.73 -29.58
CA GLU A 6 36.69 -6.95 -29.62
C GLU A 6 37.46 -8.21 -29.19
N LYS A 7 38.80 -8.19 -29.28
CA LYS A 7 39.69 -9.29 -28.89
C LYS A 7 40.94 -8.72 -28.20
N PRO A 8 40.81 -8.26 -26.95
CA PRO A 8 41.93 -7.71 -26.20
C PRO A 8 42.85 -8.83 -25.72
N ASP A 9 44.15 -8.59 -25.80
CA ASP A 9 45.18 -9.36 -25.12
C ASP A 9 45.64 -8.57 -23.88
N ALA A 10 45.22 -9.02 -22.72
CA ALA A 10 45.48 -8.34 -21.45
C ALA A 10 45.65 -9.35 -20.32
N GLN A 11 46.51 -9.03 -19.37
CA GLN A 11 46.56 -9.72 -18.08
C GLN A 11 46.52 -8.65 -17.00
N GLY A 12 45.83 -8.93 -15.91
CA GLY A 12 45.67 -7.96 -14.85
C GLY A 12 45.41 -8.63 -13.51
N ARG A 13 46.02 -8.06 -12.48
CA ARG A 13 45.63 -8.28 -11.10
C ARG A 13 45.02 -7.00 -10.56
N LEU A 14 43.88 -7.14 -9.88
CA LEU A 14 43.18 -6.07 -9.21
C LEU A 14 43.02 -6.45 -7.73
N THR A 15 43.37 -5.53 -6.86
CA THR A 15 43.06 -5.59 -5.43
C THR A 15 42.36 -4.30 -5.05
N VAL A 16 41.14 -4.42 -4.54
CA VAL A 16 40.37 -3.30 -3.99
C VAL A 16 40.15 -3.61 -2.52
N THR A 17 40.65 -2.73 -1.65
CA THR A 17 40.37 -2.77 -0.21
C THR A 17 39.32 -1.72 0.11
N GLN A 18 38.30 -2.09 0.88
CA GLN A 18 37.21 -1.22 1.32
C GLN A 18 36.47 -0.50 0.18
N GLY A 19 35.51 -1.19 -0.42
CA GLY A 19 34.70 -0.69 -1.54
C GLY A 19 33.20 -0.78 -1.27
N HIS A 20 32.42 -0.37 -2.27
CA HIS A 20 30.98 -0.62 -2.33
C HIS A 20 30.63 -1.24 -3.68
N VAL A 21 29.81 -2.28 -3.67
CA VAL A 21 29.25 -2.90 -4.89
C VAL A 21 27.74 -2.83 -4.78
N LYS A 22 27.09 -2.13 -5.73
CA LYS A 22 25.63 -1.93 -5.76
C LYS A 22 25.06 -1.40 -4.43
N GLY A 23 25.81 -0.56 -3.73
CA GLY A 23 25.43 0.02 -2.44
C GLY A 23 25.76 -0.83 -1.21
N TYR A 24 26.28 -2.05 -1.38
CA TYR A 24 26.71 -2.91 -0.29
C TYR A 24 28.21 -2.74 -0.02
N PRO A 25 28.62 -2.61 1.25
CA PRO A 25 30.04 -2.55 1.60
C PRO A 25 30.71 -3.90 1.30
N VAL A 26 31.94 -3.83 0.80
CA VAL A 26 32.81 -4.98 0.56
C VAL A 26 34.20 -4.68 1.14
N ASP A 27 34.78 -5.63 1.85
CA ASP A 27 36.05 -5.43 2.55
C ASP A 27 37.24 -5.62 1.62
N LEU A 28 37.10 -6.58 0.70
CA LEU A 28 38.16 -6.99 -0.23
C LEU A 28 37.54 -7.47 -1.54
N ILE A 29 38.14 -7.06 -2.66
CA ILE A 29 37.99 -7.71 -3.97
C ILE A 29 39.38 -7.99 -4.52
N GLU A 30 39.66 -9.24 -4.84
CA GLU A 30 40.85 -9.69 -5.54
C GLU A 30 40.45 -10.37 -6.84
N LEU A 31 41.10 -10.00 -7.94
CA LEU A 31 40.88 -10.58 -9.25
C LEU A 31 42.22 -10.79 -9.95
N ASP A 32 42.47 -12.00 -10.44
CA ASP A 32 43.52 -12.33 -11.39
C ASP A 32 42.87 -12.89 -12.65
N ALA A 33 43.03 -12.16 -13.76
CA ALA A 33 42.37 -12.49 -15.02
C ALA A 33 43.27 -12.23 -16.22
N VAL A 34 43.04 -13.02 -17.27
CA VAL A 34 43.73 -12.97 -18.54
C VAL A 34 42.70 -12.98 -19.67
N ALA A 35 42.82 -12.05 -20.59
CA ALA A 35 42.11 -11.99 -21.86
C ALA A 35 43.10 -12.30 -22.97
N GLN A 36 42.82 -13.30 -23.81
CA GLN A 36 43.65 -13.62 -24.97
C GLN A 36 42.77 -14.01 -26.16
N GLN A 37 42.90 -13.31 -27.28
CA GLN A 37 42.19 -13.62 -28.53
C GLN A 37 40.65 -13.75 -28.40
N GLY A 38 40.04 -13.05 -27.43
CA GLY A 38 38.60 -13.11 -27.15
C GLY A 38 38.18 -14.18 -26.13
N LEU A 39 39.13 -15.00 -25.65
CA LEU A 39 38.93 -15.89 -24.50
C LEU A 39 39.27 -15.13 -23.21
N MET A 40 38.28 -15.01 -22.33
CA MET A 40 38.46 -14.48 -20.99
C MET A 40 38.68 -15.62 -20.01
N THR A 41 39.73 -15.55 -19.21
CA THR A 41 40.07 -16.50 -18.14
C THR A 41 40.17 -15.75 -16.82
N VAL A 42 39.38 -16.16 -15.83
CA VAL A 42 39.53 -15.74 -14.44
C VAL A 42 40.23 -16.87 -13.69
N ASN A 43 41.51 -16.65 -13.37
CA ASN A 43 42.31 -17.60 -12.61
C ASN A 43 41.81 -17.69 -11.17
N SER A 44 41.56 -16.53 -10.58
CA SER A 44 40.98 -16.41 -9.25
C SER A 44 40.23 -15.08 -9.10
N PHE A 45 39.02 -15.16 -8.58
CA PHE A 45 38.28 -14.03 -8.04
C PHE A 45 37.93 -14.35 -6.58
N GLU A 46 38.19 -13.42 -5.67
CA GLU A 46 37.75 -13.47 -4.28
C GLU A 46 37.10 -12.14 -3.90
N LEU A 47 35.95 -12.21 -3.25
CA LEU A 47 35.29 -11.05 -2.64
C LEU A 47 34.98 -11.38 -1.19
N ARG A 48 35.25 -10.45 -0.27
CA ARG A 48 34.90 -10.56 1.16
C ARG A 48 33.92 -9.49 1.58
N GLN A 49 32.93 -9.91 2.37
CA GLN A 49 31.91 -9.04 2.96
C GLN A 49 31.63 -9.53 4.38
N GLY A 50 32.12 -8.80 5.38
CA GLY A 50 32.07 -9.18 6.78
C GLY A 50 32.72 -10.54 7.02
N GLN A 51 31.90 -11.51 7.45
CA GLN A 51 32.32 -12.90 7.66
C GLN A 51 32.10 -13.79 6.42
N GLY A 52 31.49 -13.24 5.36
CA GLY A 52 31.19 -13.94 4.12
C GLY A 52 32.26 -13.77 3.05
N PHE A 53 32.32 -14.73 2.14
CA PHE A 53 33.18 -14.65 0.96
C PHE A 53 32.51 -15.23 -0.28
N MET A 54 32.88 -14.72 -1.44
CA MET A 54 32.57 -15.26 -2.76
C MET A 54 33.88 -15.59 -3.47
N ARG A 55 33.92 -16.72 -4.16
CA ARG A 55 35.02 -17.09 -5.05
C ARG A 55 34.49 -17.48 -6.42
N ALA A 56 35.23 -17.11 -7.45
CA ALA A 56 34.94 -17.55 -8.80
C ALA A 56 36.22 -17.86 -9.57
N ARG A 57 36.13 -18.79 -10.51
CA ARG A 57 37.15 -19.04 -11.53
C ARG A 57 36.48 -19.59 -12.78
N GLY A 58 37.16 -19.50 -13.90
CA GLY A 58 36.68 -20.10 -15.12
C GLY A 58 37.06 -19.36 -16.38
N THR A 59 36.48 -19.79 -17.48
CA THR A 59 36.78 -19.31 -18.82
C THR A 59 35.50 -19.08 -19.58
N TRP A 60 35.42 -18.00 -20.35
CA TRP A 60 34.35 -17.81 -21.32
C TRP A 60 34.84 -17.11 -22.58
N ALA A 61 34.23 -17.45 -23.71
CA ALA A 61 34.33 -16.74 -24.97
C ALA A 61 32.92 -16.57 -25.54
N ALA A 62 32.65 -15.43 -26.17
CA ALA A 62 31.33 -15.17 -26.75
C ALA A 62 30.98 -16.22 -27.82
N ASP A 63 29.80 -16.83 -27.71
CA ASP A 63 29.26 -17.86 -28.62
C ASP A 63 30.11 -19.14 -28.75
N ASP A 64 31.06 -19.37 -27.85
CA ASP A 64 31.93 -20.55 -27.84
C ASP A 64 31.92 -21.19 -26.45
N VAL A 65 33.04 -21.21 -25.73
CA VAL A 65 33.13 -21.88 -24.43
C VAL A 65 32.52 -21.05 -23.29
N LEU A 66 31.82 -21.73 -22.39
CA LEU A 66 31.43 -21.24 -21.08
C LEU A 66 31.80 -22.31 -20.05
N ALA A 67 32.71 -22.00 -19.13
CA ALA A 67 33.10 -22.89 -18.04
C ALA A 67 33.39 -22.06 -16.79
N LEU A 68 32.44 -21.94 -15.87
CA LEU A 68 32.53 -21.11 -14.68
C LEU A 68 32.24 -21.93 -13.43
N GLU A 69 33.06 -21.74 -12.40
CA GLU A 69 32.79 -22.22 -11.06
C GLU A 69 32.67 -21.00 -10.14
N VAL A 70 31.55 -20.89 -9.44
CA VAL A 70 31.28 -19.81 -8.49
C VAL A 70 30.79 -20.42 -7.18
N GLY A 71 31.31 -19.94 -6.06
CA GLY A 71 30.87 -20.35 -4.74
C GLY A 71 30.82 -19.17 -3.78
N GLY A 72 29.86 -19.16 -2.88
CA GLY A 72 29.73 -18.16 -1.84
C GLY A 72 29.38 -18.81 -0.51
N SER A 73 29.93 -18.27 0.57
CA SER A 73 29.56 -18.70 1.92
C SER A 73 29.36 -17.50 2.83
N ASN A 74 28.32 -17.56 3.66
CA ASN A 74 27.95 -16.57 4.66
C ASN A 74 27.81 -15.13 4.11
N LEU A 75 27.38 -14.98 2.87
CA LEU A 75 27.16 -13.68 2.24
C LEU A 75 25.80 -13.10 2.63
N ASP A 76 25.64 -11.79 2.56
CA ASP A 76 24.32 -11.17 2.63
C ASP A 76 23.50 -11.58 1.38
N ALA A 77 22.31 -12.13 1.59
CA ALA A 77 21.46 -12.60 0.49
C ALA A 77 20.94 -11.44 -0.39
N GLY A 78 20.73 -10.25 0.21
CA GLY A 78 20.36 -9.04 -0.50
C GLY A 78 21.50 -8.52 -1.36
N PHE A 79 22.75 -8.66 -0.91
CA PHE A 79 23.93 -8.36 -1.72
C PHE A 79 23.98 -9.25 -2.97
N VAL A 80 23.86 -10.58 -2.82
CA VAL A 80 23.87 -11.51 -3.97
C VAL A 80 22.69 -11.25 -4.90
N ALA A 81 21.49 -10.99 -4.36
CA ALA A 81 20.31 -10.65 -5.15
C ALA A 81 20.49 -9.34 -5.94
N ALA A 82 21.21 -8.35 -5.40
CA ALA A 82 21.50 -7.09 -6.10
C ALA A 82 22.46 -7.22 -7.29
N LEU A 83 23.14 -8.37 -7.43
CA LEU A 83 23.97 -8.69 -8.60
C LEU A 83 23.16 -9.28 -9.75
N LEU A 84 21.91 -9.71 -9.52
CA LEU A 84 21.03 -10.22 -10.56
C LEU A 84 20.53 -9.09 -11.47
N PRO A 85 20.22 -9.36 -12.76
CA PRO A 85 19.66 -8.36 -13.67
C PRO A 85 18.36 -7.72 -13.15
N GLU A 86 17.53 -8.54 -12.48
CA GLU A 86 16.32 -8.11 -11.78
C GLU A 86 16.47 -8.40 -10.27
N PRO A 87 16.93 -7.42 -9.47
CA PRO A 87 17.14 -7.60 -8.05
C PRO A 87 15.87 -8.07 -7.34
N GLN A 88 16.02 -9.12 -6.53
CA GLN A 88 14.93 -9.67 -5.72
C GLN A 88 15.00 -9.13 -4.28
N PRO A 89 13.86 -8.85 -3.63
CA PRO A 89 13.83 -8.31 -2.27
C PRO A 89 14.08 -9.43 -1.24
N VAL A 90 15.27 -10.04 -1.30
CA VAL A 90 15.68 -11.15 -0.42
C VAL A 90 16.59 -10.63 0.67
N LYS A 91 16.42 -11.15 1.89
CA LYS A 91 17.30 -10.91 3.05
C LYS A 91 17.74 -12.25 3.64
N GLY A 92 18.72 -12.19 4.53
CA GLY A 92 19.27 -13.34 5.25
C GLY A 92 20.71 -13.62 4.84
N THR A 93 21.18 -14.82 5.20
CA THR A 93 22.54 -15.26 4.88
C THR A 93 22.49 -16.35 3.83
N ILE A 94 23.24 -16.18 2.73
CA ILE A 94 23.27 -17.11 1.60
C ILE A 94 24.60 -17.86 1.51
N ASN A 95 24.49 -19.18 1.31
CA ASN A 95 25.54 -20.06 0.82
C ASN A 95 25.12 -20.56 -0.56
N PHE A 96 26.04 -20.57 -1.53
CA PHE A 96 25.73 -21.13 -2.83
C PHE A 96 26.95 -21.72 -3.52
N THR A 97 26.70 -22.64 -4.44
CA THR A 97 27.67 -23.11 -5.43
C THR A 97 26.99 -23.18 -6.79
N ALA A 98 27.70 -22.80 -7.83
CA ALA A 98 27.26 -22.88 -9.20
C ALA A 98 28.42 -23.36 -10.07
N GLN A 99 28.19 -24.41 -10.83
CA GLN A 99 29.06 -24.86 -11.90
C GLN A 99 28.32 -24.65 -13.21
N VAL A 100 28.92 -23.93 -14.14
CA VAL A 100 28.33 -23.62 -15.45
C VAL A 100 29.30 -24.11 -16.52
N ALA A 101 28.78 -24.82 -17.51
CA ALA A 101 29.51 -25.41 -18.62
C ALA A 101 28.76 -25.18 -19.94
N GLY A 102 29.33 -25.60 -21.07
CA GLY A 102 28.67 -25.55 -22.38
C GLY A 102 29.00 -24.27 -23.16
N THR A 103 27.98 -23.66 -23.76
CA THR A 103 28.12 -22.40 -24.52
C THR A 103 27.17 -21.33 -23.98
N THR A 104 27.35 -20.08 -24.40
CA THR A 104 26.44 -18.99 -24.02
C THR A 104 25.01 -19.19 -24.55
N GLN A 105 24.82 -19.98 -25.61
CA GLN A 105 23.51 -20.29 -26.20
C GLN A 105 22.88 -21.56 -25.60
N HIS A 106 23.69 -22.52 -25.19
CA HIS A 106 23.24 -23.78 -24.56
C HIS A 106 24.03 -24.03 -23.27
N PRO A 107 23.76 -23.25 -22.21
CA PRO A 107 24.45 -23.42 -20.95
C PRO A 107 23.97 -24.70 -20.25
N GLN A 108 24.91 -25.41 -19.64
CA GLN A 108 24.64 -26.45 -18.66
C GLN A 108 25.03 -25.90 -17.30
N ALA A 109 24.22 -26.11 -16.28
CA ALA A 109 24.55 -25.60 -14.95
C ALA A 109 24.12 -26.56 -13.84
N ALA A 110 24.88 -26.63 -12.77
CA ALA A 110 24.48 -27.25 -11.52
C ALA A 110 24.58 -26.21 -10.40
N VAL A 111 23.48 -25.99 -9.68
CA VAL A 111 23.35 -24.94 -8.68
C VAL A 111 22.84 -25.53 -7.37
N SER A 112 23.50 -25.16 -6.27
CA SER A 112 23.05 -25.40 -4.90
C SER A 112 22.97 -24.08 -4.16
N ILE A 113 21.85 -23.81 -3.52
CA ILE A 113 21.61 -22.60 -2.73
C ILE A 113 21.06 -23.01 -1.35
N GLU A 114 21.57 -22.37 -0.31
CA GLU A 114 21.01 -22.36 1.03
C GLU A 114 20.89 -20.92 1.50
N ILE A 115 19.71 -20.52 1.96
CA ILE A 115 19.48 -19.23 2.64
C ILE A 115 19.01 -19.52 4.05
N LYS A 116 19.60 -18.86 5.06
CA LYS A 116 19.21 -18.95 6.48
C LYS A 116 18.68 -17.63 7.01
N THR A 117 17.73 -17.70 7.94
CA THR A 117 17.07 -16.56 8.59
C THR A 117 16.65 -15.53 7.54
N GLY A 118 15.97 -16.04 6.51
CA GLY A 118 15.73 -15.31 5.29
C GLY A 118 14.38 -14.64 5.27
N SER A 119 14.25 -13.65 4.40
CA SER A 119 12.95 -13.13 4.02
C SER A 119 12.90 -12.92 2.52
N TRP A 120 11.75 -13.13 1.91
CA TRP A 120 11.43 -12.65 0.57
C TRP A 120 10.35 -11.59 0.75
N ALA A 121 10.59 -10.36 0.30
CA ALA A 121 9.72 -9.22 0.57
C ALA A 121 9.36 -9.15 2.06
N ASN A 122 8.10 -9.38 2.41
CA ASN A 122 7.58 -9.34 3.78
C ASN A 122 7.36 -10.74 4.39
N ALA A 123 7.68 -11.82 3.68
CA ALA A 123 7.52 -13.19 4.14
C ALA A 123 8.85 -13.74 4.67
N GLU A 124 8.89 -14.00 5.97
CA GLU A 124 10.06 -14.56 6.67
C GLU A 124 10.04 -16.10 6.68
N PHE A 125 11.24 -16.69 6.67
CA PHE A 125 11.46 -18.14 6.75
C PHE A 125 12.79 -18.47 7.44
N ASP A 126 12.90 -19.66 8.02
CA ASP A 126 14.11 -20.07 8.75
C ASP A 126 15.20 -20.54 7.81
N SER A 127 14.81 -21.33 6.80
CA SER A 127 15.74 -21.77 5.75
C SER A 127 15.07 -22.06 4.41
N LEU A 128 15.81 -21.81 3.33
CA LEU A 128 15.47 -22.20 1.96
C LEU A 128 16.65 -23.00 1.39
N TYR A 129 16.37 -24.20 0.88
CA TYR A 129 17.31 -25.05 0.17
C TYR A 129 16.85 -25.20 -1.27
N ALA A 130 17.75 -25.07 -2.23
CA ALA A 130 17.47 -25.32 -3.64
C ALA A 130 18.62 -26.04 -4.33
N LEU A 131 18.29 -27.12 -5.03
CA LEU A 131 19.20 -27.91 -5.87
C LEU A 131 18.58 -28.00 -7.26
N ALA A 132 19.29 -27.46 -8.25
CA ALA A 132 18.82 -27.41 -9.64
C ALA A 132 19.94 -27.74 -10.62
N VAL A 133 19.58 -28.41 -11.71
CA VAL A 133 20.47 -28.69 -12.85
C VAL A 133 19.81 -28.20 -14.13
N LEU A 134 20.49 -27.35 -14.88
CA LEU A 134 20.11 -26.93 -16.22
C LEU A 134 20.81 -27.82 -17.24
N GLU A 135 20.02 -28.47 -18.10
CA GLU A 135 20.52 -29.31 -19.19
C GLU A 135 19.51 -29.28 -20.35
N ASN A 136 19.98 -29.05 -21.58
CA ASN A 136 19.14 -28.98 -22.78
C ASN A 136 17.95 -28.02 -22.61
N ASP A 137 18.21 -26.82 -22.09
CA ASP A 137 17.21 -25.78 -21.82
C ASP A 137 16.08 -26.18 -20.86
N ILE A 138 16.27 -27.27 -20.10
CA ILE A 138 15.37 -27.72 -19.04
C ILE A 138 16.07 -27.60 -17.69
N ILE A 139 15.42 -26.90 -16.76
CA ILE A 139 15.83 -26.84 -15.37
C ILE A 139 15.17 -28.02 -14.65
N LYS A 140 15.99 -29.01 -14.27
CA LYS A 140 15.63 -30.09 -13.35
C LYS A 140 15.77 -29.57 -11.92
N LEU A 141 14.65 -29.38 -11.25
CA LEU A 141 14.57 -29.05 -9.84
C LEU A 141 14.65 -30.35 -9.05
N ASN A 142 15.83 -30.69 -8.54
CA ASN A 142 16.01 -31.88 -7.72
C ASN A 142 15.28 -31.72 -6.39
N GLN A 143 15.39 -30.53 -5.80
CA GLN A 143 14.69 -30.18 -4.57
C GLN A 143 14.68 -28.67 -4.40
N ILE A 144 13.52 -28.13 -4.06
CA ILE A 144 13.37 -26.86 -3.36
C ILE A 144 12.68 -27.19 -2.05
N MET A 145 13.19 -26.68 -0.93
CA MET A 145 12.61 -26.89 0.39
C MET A 145 12.67 -25.60 1.19
N LEU A 146 11.50 -25.12 1.61
CA LEU A 146 11.32 -23.96 2.46
C LEU A 146 10.87 -24.43 3.85
N ILE A 147 11.54 -23.96 4.89
CA ILE A 147 11.28 -24.32 6.28
C ILE A 147 10.98 -23.06 7.09
N LYS A 148 9.92 -23.11 7.90
CA LYS A 148 9.57 -22.09 8.89
C LYS A 148 9.01 -22.75 10.15
N GLY A 149 9.79 -22.80 11.22
CA GLY A 149 9.48 -23.54 12.43
C GLY A 149 9.18 -25.02 12.12
N PRO A 150 7.99 -25.53 12.49
CA PRO A 150 7.60 -26.90 12.17
C PRO A 150 7.15 -27.11 10.71
N TYR A 151 6.96 -26.02 9.96
CA TYR A 151 6.26 -26.03 8.69
C TYR A 151 7.20 -26.21 7.50
N LYS A 152 6.79 -27.03 6.52
CA LYS A 152 7.61 -27.36 5.34
C LYS A 152 6.83 -27.28 4.04
N ALA A 153 7.41 -26.59 3.06
CA ALA A 153 6.97 -26.63 1.67
C ALA A 153 8.12 -27.15 0.80
N SER A 154 7.82 -28.03 -0.14
CA SER A 154 8.81 -28.53 -1.08
C SER A 154 8.30 -28.56 -2.51
N ALA A 155 9.24 -28.45 -3.45
CA ALA A 155 8.98 -28.55 -4.87
C ALA A 155 10.09 -29.36 -5.54
N TYR A 156 9.72 -30.14 -6.56
CA TYR A 156 10.68 -30.84 -7.41
C TYR A 156 10.07 -31.06 -8.80
N GLY A 157 10.90 -31.31 -9.80
CA GLY A 157 10.42 -31.57 -11.15
C GLY A 157 11.28 -30.95 -12.23
N LYS A 158 10.65 -30.56 -13.34
CA LYS A 158 11.29 -30.01 -14.53
C LYS A 158 10.51 -28.81 -15.04
N VAL A 159 11.23 -27.73 -15.33
CA VAL A 159 10.66 -26.51 -15.92
C VAL A 159 11.53 -26.04 -17.07
N PRO A 160 10.95 -25.64 -18.22
CA PRO A 160 11.72 -25.04 -19.31
C PRO A 160 12.43 -23.77 -18.86
N LEU A 161 13.65 -23.53 -19.31
CA LEU A 161 14.41 -22.30 -19.03
C LEU A 161 13.64 -21.05 -19.48
N ALA A 162 12.90 -21.17 -20.59
CA ALA A 162 12.00 -20.13 -21.12
C ALA A 162 10.99 -19.62 -20.08
N ALA A 163 10.59 -20.44 -19.10
CA ALA A 163 9.65 -20.06 -18.04
C ALA A 163 10.17 -18.93 -17.14
N LEU A 164 11.50 -18.75 -17.04
CA LEU A 164 12.11 -17.71 -16.20
C LEU A 164 12.02 -16.32 -16.81
N THR A 165 11.76 -16.20 -18.12
CA THR A 165 11.71 -14.91 -18.83
C THR A 165 10.31 -14.57 -19.29
N LYS A 166 9.98 -13.26 -19.35
CA LYS A 166 8.69 -12.82 -19.90
C LYS A 166 8.51 -13.27 -21.35
N LYS A 167 9.54 -13.08 -22.18
CA LYS A 167 9.55 -13.48 -23.59
C LYS A 167 9.26 -14.97 -23.76
N GLY A 168 9.94 -15.83 -23.00
CA GLY A 168 9.74 -17.27 -23.08
C GLY A 168 8.36 -17.74 -22.61
N ARG A 169 7.69 -17.01 -21.71
CA ARG A 169 6.28 -17.28 -21.34
C ARG A 169 5.27 -16.85 -22.41
N GLU A 170 5.65 -15.97 -23.33
CA GLU A 170 4.78 -15.42 -24.38
C GLU A 170 4.96 -16.11 -25.75
N GLU A 171 6.08 -16.80 -26.00
CA GLU A 171 6.42 -17.49 -27.27
C GLU A 171 5.70 -18.84 -27.56
N PRO A 172 4.61 -18.88 -28.36
CA PRO A 172 3.66 -20.02 -28.48
C PRO A 172 4.23 -21.40 -28.85
N ASN A 173 5.51 -21.46 -29.22
CA ASN A 173 6.19 -22.64 -29.78
C ASN A 173 7.15 -23.34 -28.81
N SER A 174 7.23 -22.93 -27.54
CA SER A 174 7.95 -23.73 -26.54
C SER A 174 7.17 -25.01 -26.22
N ALA A 175 7.36 -26.05 -27.05
CA ALA A 175 6.82 -27.41 -26.84
C ALA A 175 7.44 -28.12 -25.63
N ALA A 176 8.42 -27.49 -24.98
CA ALA A 176 9.07 -28.01 -23.79
C ALA A 176 8.04 -28.20 -22.66
N GLY A 177 7.81 -29.46 -22.31
CA GLY A 177 6.91 -29.81 -21.22
C GLY A 177 7.45 -29.37 -19.87
N MET A 178 6.54 -29.06 -18.95
CA MET A 178 6.81 -28.88 -17.54
C MET A 178 6.17 -30.01 -16.73
N ASP A 179 6.81 -30.39 -15.64
CA ASP A 179 6.30 -31.34 -14.66
C ASP A 179 6.83 -30.89 -13.30
N ILE A 180 6.03 -30.16 -12.53
CA ILE A 180 6.40 -29.63 -11.22
C ILE A 180 5.47 -30.23 -10.18
N ARG A 181 6.03 -30.83 -9.14
CA ARG A 181 5.28 -31.33 -7.99
C ARG A 181 5.57 -30.46 -6.79
N LEU A 182 4.52 -29.87 -6.25
CA LEU A 182 4.52 -29.05 -5.05
C LEU A 182 3.90 -29.88 -3.92
N GLN A 183 4.58 -29.94 -2.78
CA GLN A 183 4.11 -30.63 -1.59
C GLN A 183 4.14 -29.66 -0.42
N LEU A 184 2.99 -29.51 0.25
CA LEU A 184 2.82 -28.68 1.43
C LEU A 184 2.53 -29.63 2.60
N GLU A 185 3.59 -29.93 3.36
CA GLU A 185 3.52 -30.79 4.54
C GLU A 185 3.42 -29.89 5.76
N GLN A 186 2.17 -29.56 6.14
CA GLN A 186 1.90 -28.54 7.15
C GLN A 186 2.66 -27.26 6.81
N ALA A 187 2.53 -26.71 5.60
CA ALA A 187 3.19 -25.44 5.29
C ALA A 187 2.45 -24.28 5.97
N ASP A 188 3.11 -23.15 6.20
CA ASP A 188 2.51 -21.99 6.85
C ASP A 188 1.89 -21.01 5.83
N LEU A 189 0.74 -20.43 6.16
CA LEU A 189 0.04 -19.47 5.32
C LEU A 189 0.81 -18.14 5.12
N SER A 190 1.92 -17.92 5.82
CA SER A 190 2.75 -16.72 5.71
C SER A 190 3.43 -16.50 4.36
N ILE A 191 3.21 -17.38 3.37
CA ILE A 191 3.55 -17.13 1.96
C ILE A 191 2.59 -16.14 1.29
N LEU A 192 1.36 -15.96 1.80
CA LEU A 192 0.34 -15.10 1.18
C LEU A 192 0.79 -13.65 0.89
N PRO A 193 1.57 -12.95 1.75
CA PRO A 193 2.10 -11.63 1.44
C PRO A 193 3.00 -11.57 0.20
N LEU A 194 3.56 -12.70 -0.26
CA LEU A 194 4.28 -12.76 -1.54
C LEU A 194 3.34 -12.78 -2.74
N LEU A 195 2.16 -13.38 -2.57
CA LEU A 195 1.18 -13.54 -3.63
C LEU A 195 0.26 -12.32 -3.76
N SER A 196 0.06 -11.57 -2.67
CA SER A 196 -0.73 -10.34 -2.68
C SER A 196 -0.19 -9.29 -1.70
N GLN A 197 0.02 -8.08 -2.21
CA GLN A 197 0.46 -6.93 -1.40
C GLN A 197 -0.60 -6.44 -0.41
N ASP A 198 -1.87 -6.78 -0.64
CA ASP A 198 -2.98 -6.42 0.24
C ASP A 198 -2.94 -7.20 1.56
N VAL A 199 -2.20 -8.31 1.61
CA VAL A 199 -1.98 -9.10 2.82
C VAL A 199 -0.79 -8.52 3.59
N ALA A 200 -1.03 -8.14 4.85
CA ALA A 200 0.02 -7.69 5.76
C ALA A 200 0.78 -8.89 6.33
N TRP A 201 0.04 -9.89 6.81
CA TRP A 201 0.55 -11.16 7.29
C TRP A 201 -0.57 -12.20 7.25
N ALA A 202 -0.18 -13.47 7.25
CA ALA A 202 -1.10 -14.58 7.39
C ALA A 202 -0.40 -15.71 8.15
N VAL A 203 -1.18 -16.48 8.91
CA VAL A 203 -0.73 -17.64 9.66
C VAL A 203 -1.78 -18.73 9.56
N GLY A 204 -1.37 -19.98 9.64
CA GLY A 204 -2.28 -21.11 9.57
C GLY A 204 -1.69 -22.28 8.80
N GLN A 205 -2.16 -23.47 9.13
CA GLN A 205 -1.67 -24.69 8.51
C GLN A 205 -2.28 -24.85 7.12
N THR A 206 -1.41 -25.07 6.16
CA THR A 206 -1.77 -25.38 4.77
C THR A 206 -1.31 -26.78 4.44
N HIS A 207 -2.18 -27.53 3.77
CA HIS A 207 -1.90 -28.88 3.32
C HIS A 207 -2.26 -28.98 1.86
N GLY A 208 -1.44 -29.69 1.09
CA GLY A 208 -1.74 -29.81 -0.32
C GLY A 208 -0.65 -30.52 -1.10
N GLN A 209 -1.08 -31.08 -2.20
CA GLN A 209 -0.20 -31.57 -3.24
C GLN A 209 -0.74 -31.06 -4.55
N VAL A 210 0.12 -30.38 -5.31
CA VAL A 210 -0.24 -29.83 -6.62
C VAL A 210 0.78 -30.33 -7.63
N HIS A 211 0.30 -30.90 -8.72
CA HIS A 211 1.10 -31.30 -9.88
C HIS A 211 0.77 -30.36 -11.03
N ILE A 212 1.80 -29.72 -11.58
CA ILE A 212 1.70 -28.82 -12.73
C ILE A 212 2.41 -29.50 -13.89
N GLY A 213 1.63 -30.04 -14.82
CA GLY A 213 2.05 -30.65 -16.07
C GLY A 213 1.78 -29.77 -17.29
N GLY A 214 1.91 -30.36 -18.48
CA GLY A 214 1.63 -29.68 -19.75
C GLY A 214 2.80 -28.82 -20.23
N ASN A 215 2.53 -27.69 -20.85
CA ASN A 215 3.53 -26.71 -21.30
C ASN A 215 3.10 -25.29 -20.89
N LEU A 216 3.93 -24.27 -21.16
CA LEU A 216 3.63 -22.88 -20.79
C LEU A 216 2.33 -22.32 -21.45
N TYR A 217 1.97 -22.90 -22.60
CA TYR A 217 0.69 -22.92 -23.36
C TYR A 217 -0.55 -23.29 -22.57
N GLN A 218 -0.49 -24.53 -22.12
CA GLN A 218 -1.62 -25.31 -21.67
C GLN A 218 -1.15 -26.03 -20.41
N PRO A 219 -1.04 -25.28 -19.28
CA PRO A 219 -0.75 -25.90 -18.00
C PRO A 219 -1.89 -26.86 -17.64
N LEU A 220 -1.53 -28.04 -17.20
CA LEU A 220 -2.46 -28.99 -16.60
C LEU A 220 -2.16 -29.03 -15.11
N ILE A 221 -3.11 -28.62 -14.28
CA ILE A 221 -2.95 -28.56 -12.83
C ILE A 221 -3.84 -29.63 -12.20
N GLU A 222 -3.23 -30.51 -11.42
CA GLU A 222 -3.92 -31.56 -10.70
C GLU A 222 -3.59 -31.49 -9.21
N GLY A 223 -4.58 -31.80 -8.37
CA GLY A 223 -4.35 -31.98 -6.94
C GLY A 223 -5.26 -31.12 -6.08
N LYS A 224 -4.83 -30.86 -4.85
CA LYS A 224 -5.63 -30.18 -3.84
C LYS A 224 -4.80 -29.27 -2.96
N PHE A 225 -5.44 -28.21 -2.50
CA PHE A 225 -4.89 -27.26 -1.54
C PHE A 225 -5.97 -26.95 -0.50
N THR A 226 -5.60 -27.09 0.78
CA THR A 226 -6.51 -26.84 1.90
C THR A 226 -5.85 -25.93 2.92
N ILE A 227 -6.63 -25.01 3.45
CA ILE A 227 -6.32 -24.21 4.64
C ILE A 227 -7.34 -24.60 5.70
N THR A 228 -6.87 -24.91 6.90
CA THR A 228 -7.75 -25.18 8.04
C THR A 228 -7.44 -24.18 9.14
N ASP A 229 -8.47 -23.48 9.58
CA ASP A 229 -8.42 -22.55 10.71
C ASP A 229 -7.32 -21.48 10.59
N GLY A 230 -7.19 -20.89 9.39
CA GLY A 230 -6.21 -19.84 9.13
C GLY A 230 -6.63 -18.47 9.66
N THR A 231 -5.65 -17.59 9.82
CA THR A 231 -5.86 -16.17 10.14
C THR A 231 -5.13 -15.30 9.14
N VAL A 232 -5.84 -14.37 8.52
CA VAL A 232 -5.32 -13.47 7.48
C VAL A 232 -5.54 -12.02 7.87
N LYS A 233 -4.47 -11.24 7.90
CA LYS A 233 -4.54 -9.80 8.12
C LYS A 233 -4.36 -9.06 6.81
N PHE A 234 -5.43 -8.43 6.34
CA PHE A 234 -5.36 -7.47 5.24
C PHE A 234 -4.91 -6.09 5.73
N ARG A 235 -4.11 -5.38 4.92
CA ARG A 235 -3.63 -4.01 5.22
C ARG A 235 -4.76 -3.00 5.30
N ALA A 236 -5.79 -3.18 4.47
CA ALA A 236 -6.94 -2.28 4.41
C ALA A 236 -7.89 -2.42 5.62
N LEU A 237 -7.76 -3.49 6.40
CA LEU A 237 -8.63 -3.79 7.54
C LEU A 237 -7.88 -3.58 8.86
N ASN A 238 -8.58 -3.10 9.88
CA ASN A 238 -8.04 -2.91 11.23
C ASN A 238 -8.06 -4.21 12.06
N LYS A 239 -8.95 -5.15 11.76
CA LYS A 239 -9.00 -6.49 12.36
C LYS A 239 -8.61 -7.58 11.34
N PRO A 240 -8.03 -8.71 11.77
CA PRO A 240 -7.81 -9.86 10.90
C PRO A 240 -9.12 -10.60 10.60
N VAL A 241 -9.09 -11.42 9.55
CA VAL A 241 -10.08 -12.46 9.28
C VAL A 241 -9.58 -13.74 9.91
N GLU A 242 -10.42 -14.41 10.68
CA GLU A 242 -10.10 -15.58 11.50
C GLU A 242 -10.90 -16.80 11.01
N HIS A 243 -10.53 -17.99 11.48
CA HIS A 243 -11.19 -19.24 11.14
C HIS A 243 -11.32 -19.48 9.62
N VAL A 244 -10.32 -19.04 8.86
CA VAL A 244 -10.31 -19.13 7.40
C VAL A 244 -10.13 -20.58 6.99
N ASN A 245 -11.15 -21.15 6.35
CA ASN A 245 -11.09 -22.48 5.75
C ASN A 245 -11.20 -22.38 4.23
N VAL A 246 -10.29 -23.06 3.54
CA VAL A 246 -10.23 -23.12 2.07
C VAL A 246 -10.07 -24.57 1.65
N ASP A 247 -10.87 -25.01 0.67
CA ASP A 247 -10.67 -26.27 -0.05
C ASP A 247 -10.72 -25.99 -1.55
N LEU A 248 -9.53 -26.06 -2.17
CA LEU A 248 -9.30 -25.87 -3.60
C LEU A 248 -8.91 -27.19 -4.22
N GLN A 249 -9.59 -27.55 -5.32
CA GLN A 249 -9.28 -28.72 -6.12
C GLN A 249 -8.94 -28.31 -7.55
N PHE A 250 -7.90 -28.92 -8.09
CA PHE A 250 -7.42 -28.72 -9.45
C PHE A 250 -7.58 -30.03 -10.23
N ALA A 251 -8.18 -29.95 -11.41
CA ALA A 251 -8.40 -31.09 -12.29
C ALA A 251 -8.19 -30.66 -13.75
N GLY A 252 -6.95 -30.77 -14.23
CA GLY A 252 -6.56 -30.34 -15.56
C GLY A 252 -6.60 -28.82 -15.69
N ASP A 253 -7.53 -28.31 -16.49
CA ASP A 253 -7.78 -26.88 -16.62
C ASP A 253 -8.85 -26.35 -15.65
N GLN A 254 -9.52 -27.21 -14.89
CA GLN A 254 -10.59 -26.81 -13.97
C GLN A 254 -10.07 -26.54 -12.57
N ILE A 255 -10.52 -25.43 -11.98
CA ILE A 255 -10.32 -25.05 -10.58
C ILE A 255 -11.68 -25.06 -9.90
N ARG A 256 -11.79 -25.75 -8.76
CA ARG A 256 -12.99 -25.77 -7.94
C ARG A 256 -12.67 -25.29 -6.54
N LEU A 257 -13.40 -24.27 -6.09
CA LEU A 257 -13.39 -23.79 -4.72
C LEU A 257 -14.58 -24.42 -4.00
N LEU A 258 -14.33 -25.53 -3.31
CA LEU A 258 -15.38 -26.29 -2.63
C LEU A 258 -15.79 -25.65 -1.31
N THR A 259 -14.82 -25.11 -0.58
CA THR A 259 -15.05 -24.41 0.68
C THR A 259 -14.27 -23.11 0.69
N PHE A 260 -14.95 -22.01 1.00
CA PHE A 260 -14.33 -20.74 1.37
C PHE A 260 -15.17 -20.11 2.47
N ASN A 261 -14.73 -20.20 3.72
CA ASN A 261 -15.46 -19.61 4.84
C ASN A 261 -14.50 -19.04 5.88
N GLY A 262 -15.05 -18.23 6.77
CA GLY A 262 -14.30 -17.64 7.88
C GLY A 262 -15.14 -16.62 8.64
N GLN A 263 -14.50 -15.94 9.58
CA GLN A 263 -15.14 -15.05 10.53
C GLN A 263 -14.39 -13.73 10.66
N MET A 264 -15.12 -12.65 10.93
CA MET A 264 -14.52 -11.38 11.31
C MET A 264 -15.49 -10.59 12.19
N GLY A 265 -14.99 -10.20 13.37
CA GLY A 265 -15.71 -9.36 14.34
C GLY A 265 -17.11 -9.85 14.71
N GLY A 266 -17.29 -11.17 14.81
CA GLY A 266 -18.53 -11.82 15.25
C GLY A 266 -19.51 -12.19 14.13
N GLY A 267 -19.24 -11.80 12.88
CA GLY A 267 -19.96 -12.28 11.71
C GLY A 267 -19.16 -13.30 10.91
N SER A 268 -19.77 -13.85 9.87
CA SER A 268 -19.18 -14.89 9.03
C SER A 268 -19.34 -14.63 7.54
N TYR A 269 -18.52 -15.31 6.75
CA TYR A 269 -18.73 -15.40 5.30
C TYR A 269 -18.64 -16.85 4.85
N THR A 270 -19.33 -17.14 3.75
CA THR A 270 -19.24 -18.42 3.04
C THR A 270 -19.18 -18.16 1.55
N GLY A 271 -18.52 -19.03 0.81
CA GLY A 271 -18.36 -18.89 -0.62
C GLY A 271 -17.84 -20.18 -1.24
N GLY A 272 -17.82 -20.18 -2.55
CA GLY A 272 -17.41 -21.31 -3.36
C GLY A 272 -17.59 -20.99 -4.83
N GLY A 273 -17.19 -21.92 -5.70
CA GLY A 273 -17.35 -21.74 -7.12
C GLY A 273 -16.32 -22.48 -7.96
N SER A 274 -16.15 -22.02 -9.19
CA SER A 274 -15.23 -22.62 -10.15
C SER A 274 -14.64 -21.59 -11.11
N ALA A 275 -13.54 -21.97 -11.74
CA ALA A 275 -12.95 -21.30 -12.88
C ALA A 275 -12.24 -22.32 -13.76
N ALA A 276 -12.00 -21.96 -15.01
CA ALA A 276 -11.17 -22.70 -15.95
C ALA A 276 -9.88 -21.94 -16.25
N LEU A 277 -8.83 -22.65 -16.64
CA LEU A 277 -7.54 -22.09 -17.06
C LEU A 277 -7.42 -22.10 -18.58
N ASN A 278 -7.04 -20.95 -19.14
CA ASN A 278 -6.54 -20.85 -20.50
C ASN A 278 -5.13 -20.23 -20.45
N GLY A 279 -4.10 -21.07 -20.58
CA GLY A 279 -2.75 -20.71 -20.14
C GLY A 279 -2.74 -20.42 -18.64
N PHE A 280 -2.17 -19.27 -18.26
CA PHE A 280 -2.20 -18.79 -16.87
C PHE A 280 -3.34 -17.80 -16.59
N SER A 281 -4.30 -17.65 -17.51
CA SER A 281 -5.46 -16.75 -17.35
C SER A 281 -6.71 -17.53 -16.91
N LEU A 282 -7.51 -16.93 -16.03
CA LEU A 282 -8.80 -17.49 -15.61
C LEU A 282 -9.89 -17.19 -16.64
N THR A 283 -10.69 -18.21 -16.93
CA THR A 283 -11.87 -18.20 -17.81
C THR A 283 -13.02 -18.93 -17.11
N ASP A 284 -14.25 -18.87 -17.65
CA ASP A 284 -15.44 -19.52 -17.09
C ASP A 284 -15.59 -19.35 -15.56
N LEU A 285 -15.29 -18.13 -15.09
CA LEU A 285 -15.31 -17.76 -13.69
C LEU A 285 -16.75 -17.75 -13.21
N HIS A 286 -17.01 -18.45 -12.11
CA HIS A 286 -18.26 -18.38 -11.37
C HIS A 286 -17.95 -18.56 -9.89
N LEU A 287 -17.88 -17.46 -9.14
CA LEU A 287 -17.63 -17.46 -7.70
C LEU A 287 -18.85 -16.88 -6.97
N THR A 288 -19.16 -17.44 -5.81
CA THR A 288 -20.23 -16.98 -4.92
C THR A 288 -19.65 -16.57 -3.57
N LEU A 289 -20.24 -15.55 -2.96
CA LEU A 289 -19.87 -15.07 -1.63
C LEU A 289 -21.12 -14.59 -0.90
N ASN A 290 -21.40 -15.18 0.26
CA ASN A 290 -22.44 -14.76 1.19
C ASN A 290 -21.78 -14.20 2.45
N LEU A 291 -22.27 -13.05 2.90
CA LEU A 291 -21.85 -12.37 4.11
C LEU A 291 -23.01 -12.38 5.10
N ASP A 292 -22.76 -12.91 6.30
CA ASP A 292 -23.70 -12.86 7.41
C ASP A 292 -23.10 -12.00 8.52
N LYS A 293 -23.53 -10.73 8.53
CA LYS A 293 -23.13 -9.69 9.49
C LYS A 293 -21.62 -9.59 9.70
N LEU A 294 -20.83 -9.85 8.66
CA LEU A 294 -19.36 -9.82 8.71
C LEU A 294 -18.90 -8.44 9.14
N TYR A 295 -18.30 -8.32 10.33
CA TYR A 295 -18.04 -7.02 10.92
C TYR A 295 -16.72 -6.44 10.40
N VAL A 296 -16.83 -5.53 9.44
CA VAL A 296 -15.70 -4.83 8.84
C VAL A 296 -15.33 -3.63 9.71
N ASN A 297 -14.03 -3.49 9.98
CA ASN A 297 -13.46 -2.29 10.55
C ASN A 297 -12.29 -1.84 9.69
N SER A 298 -12.46 -0.73 8.98
CA SER A 298 -11.48 -0.12 8.09
C SER A 298 -11.47 1.39 8.27
N LYS A 299 -10.60 2.08 7.54
CA LYS A 299 -10.50 3.55 7.56
C LYS A 299 -11.83 4.26 7.20
N TYR A 300 -12.62 3.67 6.31
CA TYR A 300 -13.80 4.32 5.74
C TYR A 300 -15.13 3.63 6.09
N TYR A 301 -15.08 2.47 6.76
CA TYR A 301 -16.24 1.66 7.06
C TYR A 301 -16.08 0.93 8.39
N VAL A 302 -17.05 1.09 9.30
CA VAL A 302 -17.11 0.37 10.57
C VAL A 302 -18.51 -0.17 10.79
N GLY A 303 -18.70 -1.48 10.71
CA GLY A 303 -20.00 -2.11 10.95
C GLY A 303 -20.13 -3.50 10.31
N PRO A 304 -21.29 -4.15 10.46
CA PRO A 304 -21.57 -5.42 9.80
C PRO A 304 -21.83 -5.23 8.30
N LEU A 305 -21.46 -6.22 7.50
CA LEU A 305 -21.88 -6.39 6.11
C LEU A 305 -22.77 -7.63 6.01
N GLU A 306 -23.91 -7.49 5.36
CA GLU A 306 -24.83 -8.59 5.08
C GLU A 306 -25.20 -8.55 3.60
N GLY A 307 -25.06 -9.66 2.88
CA GLY A 307 -25.27 -9.64 1.44
C GLY A 307 -24.81 -10.89 0.73
N ALA A 308 -25.13 -10.98 -0.55
CA ALA A 308 -24.76 -12.09 -1.42
C ALA A 308 -24.24 -11.55 -2.75
N PHE A 309 -23.13 -12.10 -3.21
CA PHE A 309 -22.43 -11.70 -4.41
C PHE A 309 -22.11 -12.90 -5.29
N THR A 310 -22.09 -12.66 -6.60
CA THR A 310 -21.59 -13.59 -7.60
C THR A 310 -20.63 -12.86 -8.53
N LEU A 311 -19.46 -13.44 -8.77
CA LEU A 311 -18.50 -12.96 -9.74
C LEU A 311 -18.48 -13.92 -10.92
N GLU A 312 -18.91 -13.46 -12.09
CA GLU A 312 -19.06 -14.30 -13.28
C GLU A 312 -18.25 -13.77 -14.45
N SER A 313 -17.82 -14.64 -15.36
CA SER A 313 -17.23 -14.23 -16.64
C SER A 313 -18.21 -13.37 -17.44
N GLY A 314 -17.77 -12.17 -17.81
CA GLY A 314 -18.53 -11.24 -18.65
C GLY A 314 -18.00 -11.13 -20.07
N ALA A 315 -18.59 -10.19 -20.82
CA ALA A 315 -18.20 -9.93 -22.20
C ALA A 315 -16.72 -9.54 -22.31
N ARG A 316 -16.04 -10.07 -23.35
CA ARG A 316 -14.60 -9.84 -23.61
C ARG A 316 -13.69 -10.29 -22.45
N GLY A 317 -14.13 -11.25 -21.63
CA GLY A 317 -13.36 -11.77 -20.50
C GLY A 317 -13.32 -10.86 -19.28
N ILE A 318 -14.08 -9.76 -19.25
CA ILE A 318 -14.14 -8.85 -18.10
C ILE A 318 -15.14 -9.42 -17.08
N PRO A 319 -14.73 -9.78 -15.85
CA PRO A 319 -15.64 -10.30 -14.83
C PRO A 319 -16.72 -9.30 -14.43
N VAL A 320 -17.91 -9.80 -14.10
CA VAL A 320 -19.04 -9.00 -13.61
C VAL A 320 -19.36 -9.41 -12.17
N LEU A 321 -19.23 -8.48 -11.24
CA LEU A 321 -19.66 -8.63 -9.85
C LEU A 321 -21.14 -8.24 -9.74
N LYS A 322 -21.99 -9.22 -9.49
CA LYS A 322 -23.44 -9.06 -9.26
C LYS A 322 -23.75 -9.29 -7.79
N GLY A 323 -24.78 -8.64 -7.27
CA GLY A 323 -25.24 -8.95 -5.92
C GLY A 323 -25.98 -7.84 -5.22
N GLY A 324 -26.32 -8.11 -3.96
CA GLY A 324 -26.99 -7.19 -3.06
C GLY A 324 -26.23 -7.06 -1.76
N LEU A 325 -26.10 -5.83 -1.26
CA LEU A 325 -25.52 -5.51 0.03
C LEU A 325 -26.52 -4.73 0.88
N ASN A 326 -26.82 -5.25 2.06
CA ASN A 326 -27.61 -4.58 3.08
C ASN A 326 -26.67 -3.99 4.13
N ILE A 327 -26.79 -2.70 4.35
CA ILE A 327 -25.98 -1.94 5.31
C ILE A 327 -26.91 -1.46 6.43
N ALA A 328 -26.62 -1.85 7.67
CA ALA A 328 -27.34 -1.42 8.86
C ALA A 328 -26.40 -1.38 10.07
N ASN A 329 -26.63 -0.47 11.01
CA ASN A 329 -25.81 -0.28 12.21
C ASN A 329 -24.32 -0.06 11.90
N THR A 330 -24.05 0.84 10.96
CA THR A 330 -22.73 1.07 10.38
C THR A 330 -22.35 2.55 10.48
N GLU A 331 -21.08 2.84 10.73
CA GLU A 331 -20.48 4.16 10.53
C GLU A 331 -19.68 4.16 9.22
N ILE A 332 -20.05 5.05 8.30
CA ILE A 332 -19.35 5.29 7.03
C ILE A 332 -18.63 6.63 7.18
N ILE A 333 -17.32 6.61 6.89
CA ILE A 333 -16.43 7.76 7.04
C ILE A 333 -15.82 8.03 5.68
N PRO A 334 -16.49 8.75 4.75
CA PRO A 334 -15.92 9.01 3.44
C PRO A 334 -14.63 9.83 3.55
N PRO A 335 -13.64 9.60 2.67
CA PRO A 335 -12.47 10.48 2.61
C PRO A 335 -12.87 11.89 2.19
N LEU A 336 -12.20 12.91 2.74
CA LEU A 336 -12.39 14.32 2.36
C LEU A 336 -11.96 14.60 0.91
N PHE A 337 -10.94 13.88 0.45
CA PHE A 337 -10.44 13.89 -0.91
C PHE A 337 -10.26 12.44 -1.35
N TRP A 338 -10.78 12.09 -2.51
CA TRP A 338 -10.57 10.77 -3.08
C TRP A 338 -9.09 10.65 -3.46
N PRO A 339 -8.34 9.70 -2.88
CA PRO A 339 -6.93 9.55 -3.19
C PRO A 339 -6.78 9.22 -4.68
N GLU A 340 -5.83 9.85 -5.36
CA GLU A 340 -5.42 9.40 -6.68
C GLU A 340 -4.91 7.96 -6.53
N THR A 341 -5.63 7.01 -7.13
CA THR A 341 -5.23 5.61 -7.09
C THR A 341 -4.02 5.42 -7.99
N ASN A 342 -2.82 5.35 -7.39
CA ASN A 342 -1.61 4.93 -8.08
C ASN A 342 -1.63 3.45 -8.52
N ASN A 343 -2.56 2.66 -8.00
CA ASN A 343 -2.78 1.28 -8.41
C ASN A 343 -3.84 1.22 -9.49
N ALA A 344 -3.57 0.47 -10.56
CA ALA A 344 -4.56 0.15 -11.58
C ALA A 344 -5.78 -0.50 -10.88
N LEU A 345 -6.94 0.15 -10.98
CA LEU A 345 -8.19 -0.41 -10.48
C LEU A 345 -8.45 -1.77 -11.17
N PRO A 346 -8.98 -2.77 -10.45
CA PRO A 346 -9.27 -4.05 -11.06
C PRO A 346 -10.28 -3.87 -12.20
N ASN A 347 -10.01 -4.51 -13.35
CA ASN A 347 -10.89 -4.46 -14.50
C ASN A 347 -12.11 -5.36 -14.28
N VAL A 348 -13.07 -4.87 -13.51
CA VAL A 348 -14.31 -5.57 -13.14
C VAL A 348 -15.50 -4.67 -13.44
N ARG A 349 -16.60 -5.27 -13.90
CA ARG A 349 -17.89 -4.61 -14.05
C ARG A 349 -18.77 -4.87 -12.85
N LEU A 350 -19.59 -3.89 -12.49
CA LEU A 350 -20.54 -3.97 -11.39
C LEU A 350 -21.97 -4.17 -11.91
N ASP A 351 -22.76 -4.88 -11.13
CA ASP A 351 -24.23 -4.85 -11.08
C ASP A 351 -24.64 -5.12 -9.64
N VAL A 352 -24.35 -4.15 -8.78
CA VAL A 352 -24.48 -4.27 -7.32
C VAL A 352 -25.55 -3.32 -6.82
N GLU A 353 -26.45 -3.84 -6.02
CA GLU A 353 -27.48 -3.08 -5.32
C GLU A 353 -27.12 -2.93 -3.85
N ILE A 354 -27.16 -1.71 -3.34
CA ILE A 354 -26.81 -1.37 -1.96
C ILE A 354 -28.05 -0.78 -1.30
N GLN A 355 -28.57 -1.50 -0.31
CA GLN A 355 -29.67 -1.07 0.54
C GLN A 355 -29.10 -0.50 1.84
N VAL A 356 -29.41 0.76 2.12
CA VAL A 356 -28.98 1.49 3.31
C VAL A 356 -30.16 1.60 4.26
N ASP A 357 -30.15 0.79 5.32
CA ASP A 357 -31.28 0.62 6.23
C ASP A 357 -31.09 1.42 7.53
N LYS A 358 -31.39 0.80 8.67
CA LYS A 358 -31.45 1.45 9.97
C LYS A 358 -30.05 1.74 10.51
N ASN A 359 -29.93 2.89 11.17
CA ASN A 359 -28.76 3.25 11.97
C ASN A 359 -27.45 3.29 11.15
N VAL A 360 -27.52 3.73 9.89
CA VAL A 360 -26.32 4.00 9.08
C VAL A 360 -25.92 5.46 9.27
N ARG A 361 -24.78 5.68 9.92
CA ARG A 361 -24.22 6.99 10.25
C ARG A 361 -23.17 7.36 9.22
N LEU A 362 -23.40 8.41 8.45
CA LEU A 362 -22.41 9.05 7.58
C LEU A 362 -21.75 10.18 8.36
N ARG A 363 -20.44 10.09 8.56
CA ARG A 363 -19.70 11.05 9.38
C ARG A 363 -18.42 11.51 8.70
N SER A 364 -18.21 12.82 8.71
CA SER A 364 -16.93 13.44 8.41
C SER A 364 -16.53 14.29 9.60
N PRO A 365 -15.46 13.94 10.35
CA PRO A 365 -15.02 14.70 11.52
C PRO A 365 -14.93 16.20 11.22
N GLY A 366 -15.62 17.02 12.01
CA GLY A 366 -15.62 18.47 11.87
C GLY A 366 -16.49 19.06 10.75
N ILE A 367 -17.11 18.23 9.90
CA ILE A 367 -17.95 18.69 8.77
C ILE A 367 -19.40 18.27 8.93
N TYR A 368 -19.70 16.98 9.11
CA TYR A 368 -21.08 16.53 9.25
C TYR A 368 -21.18 15.23 10.04
N ASP A 369 -22.37 15.02 10.59
CA ASP A 369 -22.75 13.80 11.30
C ASP A 369 -24.25 13.57 11.06
N MET A 370 -24.56 12.58 10.23
CA MET A 370 -25.92 12.33 9.79
C MET A 370 -26.24 10.85 9.68
N TYR A 371 -27.49 10.50 9.97
CA TYR A 371 -28.03 9.18 9.74
C TYR A 371 -28.78 9.17 8.42
N VAL A 372 -28.48 8.21 7.56
CA VAL A 372 -29.02 8.12 6.21
C VAL A 372 -29.73 6.79 5.99
N LYS A 373 -30.67 6.79 5.04
CA LYS A 373 -31.35 5.60 4.53
C LYS A 373 -31.61 5.74 3.04
N GLY A 374 -31.78 4.63 2.35
CA GLY A 374 -32.15 4.64 0.94
C GLY A 374 -31.57 3.46 0.18
N LYS A 375 -31.48 3.62 -1.13
CA LYS A 375 -31.08 2.54 -2.03
C LYS A 375 -30.27 3.10 -3.18
N VAL A 376 -29.15 2.46 -3.47
CA VAL A 376 -28.23 2.84 -4.55
C VAL A 376 -27.90 1.61 -5.37
N LYS A 377 -27.88 1.73 -6.70
CA LYS A 377 -27.43 0.68 -7.60
C LYS A 377 -26.22 1.19 -8.38
N ALA A 378 -25.16 0.39 -8.42
CA ALA A 378 -23.93 0.65 -9.14
C ALA A 378 -23.75 -0.37 -10.26
N GLN A 379 -23.63 0.12 -11.48
CA GLN A 379 -23.41 -0.66 -12.68
C GLN A 379 -22.21 -0.11 -13.48
N GLY A 380 -21.85 -0.75 -14.59
CA GLY A 380 -20.74 -0.28 -15.44
C GLY A 380 -19.39 -0.83 -14.98
N SER A 381 -18.29 -0.13 -15.25
CA SER A 381 -16.95 -0.51 -14.76
C SER A 381 -16.51 0.40 -13.62
N LEU A 382 -15.44 0.06 -12.89
CA LEU A 382 -14.90 0.95 -11.85
C LEU A 382 -14.38 2.29 -12.40
N LEU A 383 -13.93 2.31 -13.67
CA LEU A 383 -13.48 3.53 -14.35
C LEU A 383 -14.64 4.30 -14.99
N HIS A 384 -15.66 3.58 -15.43
CA HIS A 384 -16.85 4.16 -16.04
C HIS A 384 -18.13 3.67 -15.38
N PRO A 385 -18.47 4.20 -14.18
CA PRO A 385 -19.59 3.74 -13.41
C PRO A 385 -20.91 4.38 -13.84
N ILE A 386 -21.99 3.60 -13.72
CA ILE A 386 -23.36 4.05 -13.92
C ILE A 386 -24.07 3.85 -12.59
N THR A 387 -24.33 4.94 -11.87
CA THR A 387 -25.01 4.90 -10.57
C THR A 387 -26.44 5.39 -10.69
N SER A 388 -27.34 4.77 -9.90
CA SER A 388 -28.75 5.16 -9.81
C SER A 388 -29.25 5.01 -8.38
N GLY A 389 -30.31 5.75 -8.02
CA GLY A 389 -30.95 5.65 -6.71
C GLY A 389 -30.79 6.90 -5.86
N LYS A 390 -31.21 6.80 -4.60
CA LYS A 390 -31.35 7.95 -3.70
C LYS A 390 -31.05 7.57 -2.26
N LEU A 391 -30.28 8.43 -1.58
CA LEU A 391 -30.13 8.43 -0.14
C LEU A 391 -30.84 9.64 0.46
N THR A 392 -31.43 9.47 1.63
CA THR A 392 -32.14 10.53 2.37
C THR A 392 -31.61 10.61 3.79
N VAL A 393 -31.52 11.82 4.32
CA VAL A 393 -31.13 12.08 5.71
C VAL A 393 -32.34 11.86 6.61
N VAL A 394 -32.17 10.99 7.60
CA VAL A 394 -33.16 10.73 8.66
C VAL A 394 -33.06 11.79 9.76
N ARG A 395 -31.82 12.09 10.16
CA ARG A 395 -31.48 13.10 11.17
C ARG A 395 -29.99 13.41 11.09
N GLY A 396 -29.57 14.60 11.48
CA GLY A 396 -28.16 14.92 11.56
C GLY A 396 -27.88 16.40 11.69
N SER A 397 -26.60 16.72 11.66
CA SER A 397 -26.11 18.10 11.67
C SER A 397 -24.94 18.26 10.71
N LEU A 398 -24.79 19.49 10.22
CA LEU A 398 -23.73 19.96 9.34
C LEU A 398 -23.04 21.14 10.03
N GLN A 399 -21.71 21.18 9.98
CA GLN A 399 -20.90 22.30 10.41
C GLN A 399 -20.61 23.20 9.22
N TYR A 400 -20.93 24.48 9.34
CA TYR A 400 -20.62 25.49 8.33
C TYR A 400 -20.19 26.77 9.03
N LEU A 401 -19.02 27.31 8.62
CA LEU A 401 -18.38 28.48 9.26
C LEU A 401 -18.29 28.35 10.79
N GLY A 402 -18.04 27.13 11.27
CA GLY A 402 -17.93 26.82 12.70
C GLY A 402 -19.23 26.86 13.50
N THR A 403 -20.37 26.99 12.82
CA THR A 403 -21.69 26.89 13.42
C THR A 403 -22.35 25.56 13.04
N SER A 404 -23.02 24.95 14.01
CA SER A 404 -23.78 23.71 13.81
C SER A 404 -25.17 24.02 13.29
N PHE A 405 -25.50 23.49 12.11
CA PHE A 405 -26.82 23.52 11.51
C PHE A 405 -27.49 22.16 11.66
N LYS A 406 -28.72 22.14 12.17
CA LYS A 406 -29.56 20.93 12.23
C LYS A 406 -30.17 20.69 10.86
N ILE A 407 -29.96 19.50 10.30
CA ILE A 407 -30.51 19.14 8.99
C ILE A 407 -32.03 18.93 9.15
N THR A 408 -32.82 19.63 8.34
CA THR A 408 -34.28 19.50 8.29
C THR A 408 -34.70 18.58 7.14
N GLU A 409 -34.05 18.71 5.99
CA GLU A 409 -34.25 17.87 4.82
C GLU A 409 -32.91 17.64 4.12
N GLY A 410 -32.67 16.43 3.65
CA GLY A 410 -31.43 16.10 2.94
C GLY A 410 -31.60 14.90 2.05
N ALA A 411 -31.12 15.01 0.82
CA ALA A 411 -31.12 13.98 -0.18
C ALA A 411 -29.82 13.99 -0.98
N ALA A 412 -29.40 12.80 -1.40
CA ALA A 412 -28.33 12.61 -2.36
C ALA A 412 -28.86 11.69 -3.47
N ASP A 413 -28.96 12.24 -4.68
CA ASP A 413 -29.49 11.57 -5.86
C ASP A 413 -28.31 11.13 -6.75
N PHE A 414 -28.23 9.83 -7.00
CA PHE A 414 -27.22 9.22 -7.85
C PHE A 414 -27.74 9.23 -9.28
N THR A 415 -27.48 10.31 -10.01
CA THR A 415 -27.95 10.48 -11.40
C THR A 415 -26.84 10.96 -12.33
N GLN A 416 -25.61 11.04 -11.82
CA GLN A 416 -24.48 11.59 -12.56
C GLN A 416 -23.94 10.54 -13.53
N TYR A 417 -23.68 10.97 -14.76
CA TYR A 417 -23.01 10.14 -15.74
C TYR A 417 -21.55 9.95 -15.34
N ASP A 418 -21.05 8.72 -15.48
CA ASP A 418 -19.64 8.38 -15.29
C ASP A 418 -19.08 8.73 -13.89
N SER A 419 -19.92 8.65 -12.86
CA SER A 419 -19.56 9.08 -11.51
C SER A 419 -20.21 8.23 -10.43
N PHE A 420 -19.44 7.94 -9.38
CA PHE A 420 -19.95 7.41 -8.10
C PHE A 420 -20.46 8.52 -7.17
N LEU A 421 -20.23 9.79 -7.51
CA LEU A 421 -20.60 10.93 -6.68
C LEU A 421 -22.04 11.37 -6.98
N PRO A 422 -22.88 11.54 -5.94
CA PRO A 422 -24.25 11.99 -6.13
C PRO A 422 -24.32 13.52 -6.30
N SER A 423 -25.48 13.98 -6.77
CA SER A 423 -25.92 15.36 -6.57
C SER A 423 -26.61 15.47 -5.21
N VAL A 424 -26.26 16.49 -4.42
CA VAL A 424 -26.81 16.70 -3.08
C VAL A 424 -27.82 17.83 -3.11
N GLN A 425 -28.91 17.67 -2.36
CA GLN A 425 -29.83 18.73 -2.00
C GLN A 425 -30.11 18.63 -0.50
N LEU A 426 -29.66 19.62 0.26
CA LEU A 426 -29.75 19.63 1.71
C LEU A 426 -30.18 21.00 2.21
N THR A 427 -31.12 21.01 3.15
CA THR A 427 -31.56 22.19 3.89
C THR A 427 -31.32 21.94 5.37
N ALA A 428 -30.69 22.90 6.02
CA ALA A 428 -30.39 22.87 7.44
C ALA A 428 -30.67 24.23 8.06
N GLU A 429 -30.93 24.25 9.37
CA GLU A 429 -31.25 25.47 10.10
C GLU A 429 -30.45 25.58 11.39
N THR A 430 -30.16 26.81 11.79
CA THR A 430 -29.62 27.12 13.11
C THR A 430 -30.28 28.37 13.67
N ARG A 431 -30.17 28.55 14.97
CA ARG A 431 -30.67 29.74 15.66
C ARG A 431 -29.56 30.32 16.50
N THR A 432 -29.21 31.56 16.22
CA THR A 432 -28.17 32.30 16.95
C THR A 432 -28.76 33.65 17.32
N LEU A 433 -28.69 34.00 18.62
CA LEU A 433 -29.41 35.14 19.19
C LEU A 433 -30.92 35.00 18.89
N ASP A 434 -31.50 35.97 18.17
CA ASP A 434 -32.91 35.99 17.75
C ASP A 434 -33.11 35.79 16.24
N THR A 435 -32.07 35.36 15.52
CA THR A 435 -32.12 35.17 14.07
C THR A 435 -32.13 33.67 13.74
N LYS A 436 -33.11 33.24 12.94
CA LYS A 436 -33.13 31.91 12.34
C LYS A 436 -32.36 31.97 11.03
N ILE A 437 -31.40 31.07 10.84
CA ILE A 437 -30.56 31.03 9.62
C ILE A 437 -30.78 29.69 8.95
N HIS A 438 -31.07 29.74 7.65
CA HIS A 438 -31.20 28.59 6.79
C HIS A 438 -29.96 28.47 5.91
N LEU A 439 -29.43 27.25 5.85
CA LEU A 439 -28.35 26.86 4.97
C LEU A 439 -28.89 25.87 3.95
N GLN A 440 -28.68 26.17 2.68
CA GLN A 440 -29.02 25.27 1.59
C GLN A 440 -27.74 24.86 0.86
N VAL A 441 -27.60 23.56 0.61
CA VAL A 441 -26.48 22.95 -0.13
C VAL A 441 -27.06 22.24 -1.33
N THR A 442 -26.60 22.60 -2.54
CA THR A 442 -27.13 22.05 -3.80
C THR A 442 -26.03 21.73 -4.79
N GLY A 443 -26.28 20.79 -5.69
CA GLY A 443 -25.41 20.49 -6.83
C GLY A 443 -24.59 19.21 -6.66
N PRO A 444 -23.74 18.88 -7.66
CA PRO A 444 -22.81 17.75 -7.60
C PRO A 444 -21.93 17.80 -6.34
N LEU A 445 -21.63 16.65 -5.72
CA LEU A 445 -20.72 16.62 -4.56
C LEU A 445 -19.33 17.20 -4.89
N SER A 446 -18.89 17.12 -6.15
CA SER A 446 -17.65 17.71 -6.65
C SER A 446 -17.71 19.24 -6.81
N GLN A 447 -18.90 19.83 -6.89
CA GLN A 447 -19.14 21.25 -7.17
C GLN A 447 -20.36 21.75 -6.39
N MET A 448 -20.35 21.58 -5.07
CA MET A 448 -21.45 22.01 -4.21
C MET A 448 -21.55 23.53 -4.13
N ASN A 449 -22.78 24.03 -4.22
CA ASN A 449 -23.12 25.42 -3.98
C ASN A 449 -23.78 25.57 -2.60
N PHE A 450 -23.34 26.57 -1.83
CA PHE A 450 -23.84 26.87 -0.50
C PHE A 450 -24.54 28.24 -0.52
N SER A 451 -25.79 28.29 -0.08
CA SER A 451 -26.54 29.55 0.08
C SER A 451 -27.08 29.69 1.50
N LEU A 452 -27.03 30.92 2.00
CA LEU A 452 -27.46 31.29 3.34
C LEU A 452 -28.61 32.29 3.24
N THR A 453 -29.67 32.05 4.00
CA THR A 453 -30.78 33.00 4.19
C THR A 453 -31.10 33.11 5.67
N SER A 454 -31.79 34.19 6.08
CA SER A 454 -32.15 34.41 7.47
C SER A 454 -33.52 35.01 7.65
N GLU A 455 -34.09 34.81 8.83
CA GLU A 455 -35.32 35.43 9.30
C GLU A 455 -35.03 36.11 10.65
N PRO A 456 -35.09 37.46 10.76
CA PRO A 456 -35.35 38.45 9.69
C PRO A 456 -34.30 38.45 8.56
N ALA A 457 -34.67 38.98 7.39
CA ALA A 457 -33.80 39.01 6.20
C ALA A 457 -32.55 39.89 6.44
N LEU A 458 -31.37 39.27 6.37
CA LEU A 458 -30.06 39.92 6.45
C LEU A 458 -29.32 39.76 5.12
N SER A 459 -28.32 40.63 4.89
CA SER A 459 -27.38 40.42 3.77
C SER A 459 -26.48 39.21 4.02
N GLN A 460 -25.97 38.60 2.96
CA GLN A 460 -25.06 37.45 3.08
C GLN A 460 -23.82 37.77 3.94
N GLN A 461 -23.28 38.99 3.83
CA GLN A 461 -22.17 39.46 4.66
C GLN A 461 -22.55 39.53 6.15
N GLN A 462 -23.74 40.04 6.48
CA GLN A 462 -24.24 40.08 7.85
C GLN A 462 -24.43 38.68 8.43
N ILE A 463 -24.94 37.73 7.64
CA ILE A 463 -25.08 36.34 8.07
C ILE A 463 -23.71 35.73 8.35
N ILE A 464 -22.73 35.91 7.45
CA ILE A 464 -21.36 35.40 7.64
C ILE A 464 -20.75 35.98 8.91
N THR A 465 -20.79 37.30 9.10
CA THR A 465 -20.28 37.97 10.32
C THR A 465 -20.94 37.44 11.59
N LEU A 466 -22.26 37.21 11.56
CA LEU A 466 -22.99 36.68 12.72
C LEU A 466 -22.59 35.23 13.03
N LEU A 467 -22.37 34.40 12.01
CA LEU A 467 -21.93 33.01 12.18
C LEU A 467 -20.47 32.90 12.64
N THR A 468 -19.60 33.81 12.18
CA THR A 468 -18.16 33.75 12.48
C THR A 468 -17.79 34.48 13.78
N LEU A 469 -18.36 35.66 14.05
CA LEU A 469 -18.03 36.48 15.22
C LEU A 469 -19.04 36.34 16.37
N ARG A 470 -20.20 35.73 16.12
CA ARG A 470 -21.33 35.66 17.08
C ARG A 470 -21.79 37.03 17.59
N SER A 471 -21.62 38.09 16.79
CA SER A 471 -22.07 39.44 17.13
C SER A 471 -23.02 40.00 16.05
N ARG A 472 -24.05 40.73 16.49
CA ARG A 472 -24.89 41.56 15.60
C ARG A 472 -24.08 42.82 15.33
N GLY A 473 -23.61 42.98 14.10
CA GLY A 473 -23.10 44.28 13.63
C GLY A 473 -24.27 45.26 13.59
N ASP A 474 -24.51 45.96 14.70
CA ASP A 474 -25.49 47.04 14.76
C ASP A 474 -24.90 48.26 14.05
N GLY A 475 -25.61 48.75 13.04
CA GLY A 475 -25.19 49.90 12.24
C GLY A 475 -25.25 51.18 13.06
N GLY A 476 -24.16 51.49 13.75
CA GLY A 476 -23.92 52.75 14.45
C GLY A 476 -22.53 53.29 14.14
N SER A 477 -22.48 54.46 13.52
CA SER A 477 -21.26 55.13 13.06
C SER A 477 -20.32 55.57 14.20
N SER A 478 -19.39 54.71 14.60
CA SER A 478 -18.04 55.07 15.09
C SER A 478 -17.26 53.81 15.48
N GLY A 479 -16.50 53.19 14.56
CA GLY A 479 -15.71 52.00 14.93
C GLY A 479 -15.08 51.18 13.81
N GLY A 480 -14.98 51.72 12.59
CA GLY A 480 -14.46 50.99 11.42
C GLY A 480 -13.05 50.40 11.58
N ASN A 481 -12.21 51.02 12.42
CA ASN A 481 -10.84 50.54 12.65
C ASN A 481 -10.73 49.47 13.74
N GLN A 482 -11.64 49.40 14.72
CA GLN A 482 -11.61 48.38 15.79
C GLN A 482 -12.29 47.08 15.38
N LEU A 483 -13.32 47.17 14.52
CA LEU A 483 -13.94 45.97 13.93
C LEU A 483 -12.99 45.27 12.95
N ALA A 484 -12.22 46.03 12.16
CA ALA A 484 -11.22 45.47 11.25
C ALA A 484 -10.06 44.80 11.99
N THR A 485 -9.60 45.34 13.12
CA THR A 485 -8.58 44.71 13.97
C THR A 485 -9.11 43.44 14.64
N LEU A 486 -10.36 43.43 15.12
CA LEU A 486 -10.99 42.22 15.69
C LEU A 486 -11.35 41.16 14.62
N LEU A 487 -11.69 41.59 13.39
CA LEU A 487 -11.88 40.72 12.23
C LEU A 487 -10.56 40.05 11.80
N ASN A 488 -9.45 40.80 11.80
CA ASN A 488 -8.14 40.23 11.49
C ASN A 488 -7.62 39.34 12.63
N GLU A 489 -7.75 39.75 13.89
CA GLU A 489 -7.19 39.01 15.02
C GLU A 489 -8.05 37.78 15.44
N GLY A 490 -9.38 37.84 15.29
CA GLY A 490 -10.31 36.78 15.73
C GLY A 490 -10.68 35.72 14.68
N LEU A 491 -10.83 36.12 13.41
CA LEU A 491 -11.11 35.18 12.31
C LEU A 491 -9.88 34.35 11.94
N GLN A 492 -8.69 34.96 12.01
CA GLN A 492 -7.44 34.26 11.75
C GLN A 492 -7.20 33.19 12.81
N PHE A 493 -7.28 33.50 14.12
CA PHE A 493 -7.00 32.52 15.18
C PHE A 493 -7.92 31.29 15.17
N THR A 494 -9.23 31.45 14.91
CA THR A 494 -10.19 30.33 14.98
C THR A 494 -10.17 29.46 13.72
N PHE A 495 -9.91 30.05 12.54
CA PHE A 495 -9.78 29.32 11.28
C PHE A 495 -8.42 28.63 11.17
N VAL A 496 -7.36 29.31 11.59
CA VAL A 496 -5.99 28.79 11.66
C VAL A 496 -5.92 27.58 12.59
N GLN A 497 -6.35 27.68 13.86
CA GLN A 497 -6.30 26.53 14.80
C GLN A 497 -7.13 25.31 14.34
N ARG A 498 -8.17 25.52 13.53
CA ARG A 498 -8.97 24.41 12.98
C ARG A 498 -8.35 23.83 11.71
N ALA A 499 -7.77 24.66 10.84
CA ALA A 499 -6.98 24.21 9.70
C ALA A 499 -5.76 23.41 10.20
N GLU A 500 -5.08 23.90 11.24
CA GLU A 500 -3.98 23.25 11.93
C GLU A 500 -4.32 21.79 12.27
N LYS A 501 -5.40 21.55 13.02
CA LYS A 501 -5.83 20.18 13.36
C LYS A 501 -6.18 19.31 12.17
N VAL A 502 -6.70 19.88 11.08
CA VAL A 502 -6.99 19.11 9.86
C VAL A 502 -5.68 18.68 9.19
N PHE A 503 -4.71 19.57 9.11
CA PHE A 503 -3.39 19.27 8.54
C PHE A 503 -2.56 18.33 9.43
N GLU A 504 -2.61 18.47 10.76
CA GLU A 504 -2.00 17.53 11.72
C GLU A 504 -2.49 16.10 11.46
N ASN A 505 -3.81 15.90 11.41
CA ASN A 505 -4.41 14.59 11.18
C ASN A 505 -4.17 14.05 9.76
N PHE A 506 -4.11 14.91 8.75
CA PHE A 506 -3.90 14.51 7.35
C PHE A 506 -2.45 14.11 7.06
N LEU A 507 -1.51 14.93 7.51
CA LEU A 507 -0.07 14.73 7.29
C LEU A 507 0.56 13.79 8.35
N GLY A 508 -0.20 13.43 9.39
CA GLY A 508 0.28 12.63 10.51
C GLY A 508 1.40 13.33 11.28
N LEU A 509 1.21 14.63 11.52
CA LEU A 509 2.11 15.50 12.29
C LEU A 509 1.59 15.63 13.72
N ASP A 510 2.50 15.87 14.67
CA ASP A 510 2.12 16.07 16.07
C ASP A 510 1.91 17.56 16.40
N GLU A 511 2.56 18.46 15.66
CA GLU A 511 2.38 19.91 15.75
C GLU A 511 2.28 20.49 14.33
N PHE A 512 1.25 21.30 14.06
CA PHE A 512 1.20 22.18 12.89
C PHE A 512 0.58 23.49 13.34
N HIS A 513 1.32 24.59 13.26
CA HIS A 513 0.85 25.90 13.69
C HIS A 513 1.14 26.99 12.67
N ILE A 514 0.22 27.95 12.51
CA ILE A 514 0.49 29.20 11.80
C ILE A 514 0.52 30.30 12.85
N VAL A 515 1.74 30.68 13.25
CA VAL A 515 1.96 31.70 14.27
C VAL A 515 2.33 33.03 13.63
N ARG A 516 1.85 34.13 14.21
CA ARG A 516 2.31 35.46 13.80
C ARG A 516 3.72 35.70 14.33
N SER A 517 4.63 36.15 13.46
CA SER A 517 6.00 36.49 13.84
C SER A 517 6.00 37.70 14.79
N GLN A 518 6.63 37.58 15.96
CA GLN A 518 6.69 38.63 17.00
C GLN A 518 7.92 39.54 16.86
N ASN A 519 8.53 39.66 15.69
CA ASN A 519 9.69 40.52 15.51
C ASN A 519 9.30 42.01 15.60
N GLU A 520 9.73 42.68 16.68
CA GLU A 520 9.50 44.10 17.03
C GLU A 520 10.13 45.15 16.08
N LYS A 521 10.44 44.82 14.82
CA LYS A 521 11.07 45.77 13.90
C LYS A 521 10.29 46.00 12.62
N VAL A 522 9.51 47.08 12.65
CA VAL A 522 9.29 48.04 11.56
C VAL A 522 9.07 47.39 10.19
N THR A 523 7.91 46.79 9.97
CA THR A 523 7.27 46.81 8.66
C THR A 523 5.76 46.71 8.87
N ASP A 524 5.01 47.52 8.15
CA ASP A 524 3.54 47.66 8.23
C ASP A 524 2.79 46.43 7.64
N ARG A 525 3.41 45.24 7.70
CA ARG A 525 2.94 43.98 7.14
C ARG A 525 2.91 42.92 8.23
N GLU A 526 1.75 42.30 8.42
CA GLU A 526 1.60 41.10 9.25
C GLU A 526 2.41 39.96 8.64
N MET A 527 3.42 39.46 9.36
CA MET A 527 4.26 38.34 8.91
C MET A 527 3.91 37.08 9.69
N TYR A 528 3.82 35.95 8.99
CA TYR A 528 3.43 34.66 9.55
C TYR A 528 4.54 33.63 9.37
N ASN A 529 4.69 32.79 10.38
CA ASN A 529 5.54 31.62 10.39
C ASN A 529 4.66 30.38 10.44
N LEU A 530 4.96 29.42 9.57
CA LEU A 530 4.38 28.10 9.58
C LEU A 530 5.34 27.17 10.35
N GLU A 531 4.86 26.60 11.43
CA GLU A 531 5.56 25.64 12.28
C GLU A 531 5.01 24.23 12.05
N VAL A 532 5.90 23.28 11.84
CA VAL A 532 5.56 21.88 11.59
C VAL A 532 6.45 20.99 12.45
N GLY A 533 5.88 20.04 13.18
CA GLY A 533 6.60 19.22 14.14
C GLY A 533 6.13 17.77 14.22
N LYS A 534 7.06 16.87 14.51
CA LYS A 534 6.79 15.45 14.70
C LYS A 534 7.72 14.79 15.71
N PHE A 535 7.16 13.94 16.56
CA PHE A 535 7.90 12.97 17.34
C PHE A 535 8.33 11.81 16.46
N ILE A 536 9.65 11.66 16.29
CA ILE A 536 10.24 10.50 15.60
C ILE A 536 10.49 9.33 16.55
N SER A 537 10.40 9.57 17.85
CA SER A 537 10.34 8.56 18.93
C SER A 537 9.70 9.17 20.17
N ASP A 538 9.45 8.36 21.20
CA ASP A 538 8.89 8.81 22.49
C ASP A 538 9.71 9.91 23.20
N LYS A 539 10.95 10.15 22.77
CA LYS A 539 11.87 11.13 23.38
C LYS A 539 12.42 12.16 22.41
N MET A 540 12.15 12.05 21.11
CA MET A 540 12.81 12.85 20.08
C MET A 540 11.78 13.55 19.20
N PHE A 541 11.76 14.88 19.29
CA PHE A 541 10.91 15.76 18.50
C PHE A 541 11.75 16.55 17.51
N ILE A 542 11.30 16.63 16.26
CA ILE A 542 11.89 17.47 15.23
C ILE A 542 10.84 18.47 14.77
N GLY A 543 11.23 19.73 14.70
CA GLY A 543 10.41 20.83 14.22
C GLY A 543 11.06 21.57 13.05
N TYR A 544 10.21 22.18 12.22
CA TYR A 544 10.59 23.05 11.12
C TYR A 544 9.66 24.26 11.09
N THR A 545 10.24 25.45 11.12
CA THR A 545 9.54 26.72 11.02
C THR A 545 9.95 27.41 9.72
N MET A 546 8.99 27.78 8.87
CA MET A 546 9.23 28.59 7.68
C MET A 546 8.46 29.90 7.74
N GLY A 547 9.11 31.00 7.35
CA GLY A 547 8.41 32.25 7.08
C GLY A 547 7.60 32.16 5.78
N ILE A 548 6.34 32.56 5.82
CA ILE A 548 5.47 32.54 4.63
C ILE A 548 5.84 33.68 3.66
N ASP A 549 6.15 34.86 4.20
CA ASP A 549 6.51 36.07 3.43
C ASP A 549 7.94 36.58 3.77
N GLN A 550 8.78 35.72 4.35
CA GLN A 550 10.15 36.06 4.71
C GLN A 550 11.09 34.87 4.50
N GLU A 551 12.36 35.15 4.19
CA GLU A 551 13.43 34.15 4.15
C GLU A 551 13.88 33.79 5.58
N GLU A 552 12.97 33.18 6.34
CA GLU A 552 13.25 32.61 7.67
C GLU A 552 12.97 31.12 7.60
N ARG A 553 13.97 30.29 7.93
CA ARG A 553 13.83 28.83 7.99
C ARG A 553 14.59 28.33 9.19
N ILE A 554 13.85 27.82 10.16
CA ILE A 554 14.41 27.35 11.42
C ILE A 554 14.16 25.85 11.53
N PHE A 555 15.23 25.08 11.66
CA PHE A 555 15.14 23.68 12.05
C PHE A 555 15.32 23.58 13.56
N SER A 556 14.41 22.90 14.24
CA SER A 556 14.48 22.69 15.68
C SER A 556 14.47 21.21 16.03
N PHE A 557 15.08 20.88 17.16
CA PHE A 557 15.03 19.55 17.73
C PHE A 557 14.89 19.64 19.25
N ARG A 558 14.18 18.67 19.84
CA ARG A 558 14.11 18.47 21.28
C ARG A 558 14.30 17.00 21.60
N TYR A 559 15.23 16.71 22.49
CA TYR A 559 15.48 15.38 23.03
C TYR A 559 15.23 15.34 24.54
N ASP A 560 14.19 14.61 24.95
CA ASP A 560 13.81 14.47 26.35
C ASP A 560 14.69 13.41 27.02
N ILE A 561 15.70 13.87 27.78
CA ILE A 561 16.64 12.99 28.50
C ILE A 561 15.89 12.27 29.63
N THR A 562 15.06 13.03 30.36
CA THR A 562 14.15 12.53 31.40
C THR A 562 12.84 13.31 31.34
N SER A 563 11.83 12.90 32.12
CA SER A 563 10.57 13.65 32.23
C SER A 563 10.72 15.08 32.80
N ARG A 564 11.92 15.46 33.29
CA ARG A 564 12.22 16.77 33.87
C ARG A 564 13.30 17.56 33.14
N PHE A 565 14.08 16.91 32.28
CA PHE A 565 15.23 17.52 31.58
C PHE A 565 15.16 17.20 30.09
N SER A 566 15.22 18.25 29.27
CA SER A 566 15.26 18.16 27.82
C SER A 566 16.45 18.93 27.26
N LEU A 567 17.05 18.41 26.20
CA LEU A 567 18.01 19.13 25.37
C LEU A 567 17.26 19.68 24.16
N ASP A 568 17.42 20.96 23.88
CA ASP A 568 16.79 21.63 22.75
C ASP A 568 17.84 22.29 21.85
N GLY A 569 17.55 22.40 20.57
CA GLY A 569 18.42 23.08 19.64
C GLY A 569 17.64 23.64 18.46
N GLN A 570 18.12 24.77 17.95
CA GLN A 570 17.56 25.42 16.78
C GLN A 570 18.65 25.96 15.86
N TRP A 571 18.36 25.96 14.57
CA TRP A 571 19.28 26.31 13.50
C TRP A 571 18.54 27.13 12.45
N ASP A 572 18.96 28.37 12.25
CA ASP A 572 18.39 29.27 11.23
C ASP A 572 19.33 29.41 10.01
N ASP A 573 18.75 29.70 8.84
CA ASP A 573 19.43 29.96 7.57
C ASP A 573 20.42 31.13 7.64
N LYS A 574 20.27 32.03 8.62
CA LYS A 574 21.23 33.12 8.92
C LYS A 574 22.46 32.68 9.72
N ARG A 575 22.67 31.37 9.90
CA ARG A 575 23.79 30.73 10.63
C ARG A 575 23.83 31.00 12.13
N ASP A 576 22.73 31.49 12.73
CA ASP A 576 22.59 31.50 14.20
C ASP A 576 22.24 30.07 14.65
N ARG A 577 23.02 29.54 15.60
CA ARG A 577 22.89 28.19 16.15
C ARG A 577 22.73 28.31 17.65
N ARG A 578 21.61 27.85 18.18
CA ARG A 578 21.38 27.82 19.63
C ARG A 578 21.16 26.39 20.07
N ILE A 579 21.84 26.01 21.14
CA ILE A 579 21.64 24.74 21.83
C ILE A 579 21.37 25.09 23.28
N GLY A 580 20.24 24.63 23.79
CA GLY A 580 19.75 24.89 25.13
C GLY A 580 19.51 23.59 25.89
N ALA A 581 19.44 23.70 27.22
CA ALA A 581 18.96 22.64 28.08
C ALA A 581 17.89 23.25 28.99
N SER A 582 16.75 22.56 29.07
CA SER A 582 15.56 23.05 29.75
C SER A 582 15.17 22.09 30.88
N ALA A 583 14.78 22.63 32.04
CA ALA A 583 14.34 21.85 33.20
C ALA A 583 12.96 22.33 33.69
N ARG A 584 12.01 21.41 33.90
CA ARG A 584 10.65 21.71 34.42
C ARG A 584 10.53 21.37 35.91
N PHE A 585 10.05 22.34 36.70
CA PHE A 585 9.72 22.18 38.12
C PHE A 585 8.20 22.35 38.31
N TYR A 586 7.58 21.42 39.03
CA TYR A 586 6.18 21.55 39.45
C TYR A 586 6.18 22.05 40.90
N PHE A 587 5.43 23.13 41.17
CA PHE A 587 5.21 23.67 42.51
C PHE A 587 3.81 23.33 43.01
#